data_AF-A0A917YKN9-F1
#
_entry.id   AF-A0A917YKN9-F1
#
_cell.length_a   1.000
_cell.length_b   1.000
_cell.length_c   1.000
_cell.angle_alpha   90.00
_cell.angle_beta   90.00
_cell.angle_gamma   90.00
#
_symmetry.space_group_name_H-M   'P 1'
#
loop_
_entity.id
_entity.type
_entity.pdbx_description
1 polymer ?
#
loop_
_entity_poly.entity_id
_entity_poly.type
_entity_poly.pdbx_seq_one_letter_code
_entity_poly.pdbx_strand_id
1 'polypeptide(L)'
;MPSIAAIASGDDRFSILVQALSYVDTAIPGSNLIATLSSHSAELTVFAPTDAAFGQLAVDLGFHGNPSDEDAVVSFLTTAVPAETLKTVILYHVSAGALTANEVAALESIPTLAGVNIGTDLPTLVDAEPDLIDPSLVQTDIIATNGVIHAIDRVLLPIDLPGNDAPTITDIVAASGEFDSNGRDFDLLLQAVTAAGLAGALDDPEADLTVFAPNDAAFIKLAKTLGFEGSGEGDAFAYIVDALTLLSGGGDPIPLLQSILTYHVAPESLQASQVLASDSIETLLGPALGVNGTRLVDAEPDLANPGIIATDIQAANGIVHVINGVLLPTDLPTFGGADGAELVIASDEANVLFTGKGRDLIAANGGDDVVGAGAGSDLVLGEAGSDKLFGGLGADRLDGGASRDFVFGGKGADVLIGGAGGDFLTGGDGRDRFVFATGDGRDLISDFEVGEDRIDLSGTTYDSFDDISGRISGSIGFTVISLGNGDSIALAGVRPRDLGADDFLFA
;
A
#
# COMPACT_ATOMS: atom_id res chain seq x y z
N MET A 1 22.71 -34.66 33.07
CA MET A 1 22.42 -34.03 31.77
C MET A 1 23.74 -33.93 31.02
N PRO A 2 23.75 -34.02 29.68
CA PRO A 2 24.95 -33.71 28.89
C PRO A 2 25.33 -32.22 28.97
N SER A 3 26.59 -31.89 28.71
CA SER A 3 27.04 -30.51 28.48
C SER A 3 26.63 -30.04 27.08
N ILE A 4 26.73 -28.74 26.80
CA ILE A 4 26.40 -28.15 25.49
C ILE A 4 27.12 -28.87 24.35
N ALA A 5 28.45 -29.03 24.45
CA ALA A 5 29.23 -29.73 23.43
C ALA A 5 28.81 -31.20 23.24
N ALA A 6 28.39 -31.88 24.32
CA ALA A 6 27.94 -33.26 24.27
C ALA A 6 26.53 -33.39 23.67
N ILE A 7 25.67 -32.39 23.84
CA ILE A 7 24.38 -32.30 23.15
C ILE A 7 24.61 -32.10 21.67
N ALA A 8 25.41 -31.10 21.28
CA ALA A 8 25.69 -30.80 19.88
C ALA A 8 26.31 -32.01 19.15
N SER A 9 27.24 -32.72 19.80
CA SER A 9 27.88 -33.93 19.22
C SER A 9 26.94 -35.15 19.10
N GLY A 10 25.78 -35.13 19.76
CA GLY A 10 24.82 -36.23 19.77
C GLY A 10 23.53 -35.92 19.01
N ASP A 11 23.44 -34.77 18.37
CA ASP A 11 22.28 -34.30 17.61
C ASP A 11 22.69 -34.07 16.16
N ASP A 12 22.10 -34.86 15.26
CA ASP A 12 22.45 -34.89 13.84
C ASP A 12 22.18 -33.55 13.14
N ARG A 13 21.46 -32.61 13.76
CA ARG A 13 21.19 -31.27 13.20
C ARG A 13 22.35 -30.30 13.35
N PHE A 14 23.36 -30.63 14.16
CA PHE A 14 24.49 -29.75 14.47
C PHE A 14 25.81 -30.34 13.99
N SER A 15 25.78 -31.28 13.04
CA SER A 15 26.95 -32.00 12.56
C SER A 15 27.99 -31.06 11.96
N ILE A 16 27.56 -30.08 11.16
CA ILE A 16 28.41 -29.04 10.57
C ILE A 16 28.97 -28.12 11.65
N LEU A 17 28.17 -27.72 12.65
CA LEU A 17 28.63 -26.91 13.78
C LEU A 17 29.77 -27.61 14.55
N VAL A 18 29.61 -28.91 14.83
CA VAL A 18 30.63 -29.72 15.53
C VAL A 18 31.91 -29.84 14.70
N GLN A 19 31.79 -30.00 13.38
CA GLN A 19 32.94 -30.03 12.48
C GLN A 19 33.65 -28.66 12.41
N ALA A 20 32.90 -27.56 12.37
CA ALA A 20 33.45 -26.20 12.39
C ALA A 20 34.22 -25.92 13.69
N LEU A 21 33.66 -26.30 14.85
CA LEU A 21 34.34 -26.21 16.15
C LEU A 21 35.67 -26.97 16.15
N SER A 22 35.67 -28.21 15.64
CA SER A 22 36.87 -29.05 15.56
C SER A 22 37.92 -28.48 14.61
N TYR A 23 37.49 -27.94 13.47
CA TYR A 23 38.37 -27.28 12.51
C TYR A 23 39.06 -26.07 13.13
N VAL A 24 38.30 -25.19 13.79
CA VAL A 24 38.84 -23.99 14.43
C VAL A 24 39.83 -24.34 15.54
N ASP A 25 39.50 -25.31 16.40
CA ASP A 25 40.41 -25.77 17.48
C ASP A 25 41.69 -26.43 16.96
N THR A 26 41.65 -27.01 15.76
CA THR A 26 42.83 -27.57 15.08
C THR A 26 43.65 -26.48 14.37
N ALA A 27 42.99 -25.54 13.70
CA ALA A 27 43.62 -24.51 12.89
C ALA A 27 44.21 -23.36 13.73
N ILE A 28 43.65 -23.08 14.91
CA ILE A 28 44.06 -21.98 15.80
C ILE A 28 44.53 -22.56 17.13
N PRO A 29 45.85 -22.72 17.34
CA PRO A 29 46.38 -23.23 18.59
C PRO A 29 45.93 -22.41 19.80
N GLY A 30 45.17 -23.05 20.69
CA GLY A 30 44.73 -22.44 21.94
C GLY A 30 43.34 -21.79 21.91
N SER A 31 42.57 -21.88 20.82
CA SER A 31 41.17 -21.41 20.81
C SER A 31 40.30 -22.15 21.83
N ASN A 32 40.47 -23.47 21.97
CA ASN A 32 39.80 -24.32 22.97
C ASN A 32 38.27 -24.11 23.05
N LEU A 33 37.59 -23.93 21.91
CA LEU A 33 36.15 -23.70 21.84
C LEU A 33 35.37 -24.90 22.38
N ILE A 34 35.74 -26.12 21.99
CA ILE A 34 35.07 -27.35 22.46
C ILE A 34 35.21 -27.49 23.98
N ALA A 35 36.39 -27.18 24.53
CA ALA A 35 36.64 -27.23 25.96
C ALA A 35 35.83 -26.17 26.71
N THR A 36 35.69 -24.97 26.13
CA THR A 36 34.87 -23.88 26.67
C THR A 36 33.40 -24.29 26.74
N LEU A 37 32.85 -24.83 25.65
CA LEU A 37 31.47 -25.33 25.57
C LEU A 37 31.23 -26.62 26.39
N SER A 38 32.29 -27.27 26.88
CA SER A 38 32.22 -28.44 27.77
C SER A 38 32.41 -28.10 29.25
N SER A 39 32.79 -26.86 29.56
CA SER A 39 33.12 -26.45 30.93
C SER A 39 31.88 -26.42 31.81
N HIS A 40 31.86 -27.23 32.86
CA HIS A 40 30.73 -27.35 33.79
C HIS A 40 30.59 -26.16 34.75
N SER A 41 31.59 -25.28 34.80
CA SER A 41 31.55 -24.05 35.60
C SER A 41 31.07 -22.84 34.80
N ALA A 42 30.87 -23.01 33.49
CA ALA A 42 30.32 -21.96 32.64
C ALA A 42 28.79 -22.02 32.68
N GLU A 43 28.15 -20.86 32.67
CA GLU A 43 26.74 -20.72 32.33
C GLU A 43 26.69 -19.96 31.01
N LEU A 44 26.24 -20.64 29.95
CA LEU A 44 26.26 -20.11 28.59
C LEU A 44 24.88 -20.23 27.93
N THR A 45 24.62 -19.33 27.00
CA THR A 45 23.53 -19.45 26.04
C THR A 45 24.16 -19.63 24.67
N VAL A 46 23.77 -20.67 23.94
CA VAL A 46 24.27 -20.94 22.58
C VAL A 46 23.12 -20.91 21.61
N PHE A 47 23.17 -19.98 20.66
CA PHE A 47 22.32 -19.98 19.49
C PHE A 47 22.97 -20.92 18.47
N ALA A 48 22.53 -22.19 18.40
CA ALA A 48 23.18 -23.21 17.59
C ALA A 48 22.57 -23.24 16.17
N PRO A 49 23.32 -22.87 15.11
CA PRO A 49 22.82 -23.00 13.75
C PRO A 49 22.68 -24.46 13.39
N THR A 50 21.55 -24.79 12.76
CA THR A 50 21.35 -26.13 12.19
C THR A 50 22.22 -26.35 10.96
N ASP A 51 22.36 -27.59 10.51
CA ASP A 51 23.10 -27.91 9.29
C ASP A 51 22.47 -27.26 8.05
N ALA A 52 21.14 -27.11 8.03
CA ALA A 52 20.45 -26.34 7.00
C ALA A 52 20.84 -24.85 7.02
N ALA A 53 21.05 -24.26 8.20
CA ALA A 53 21.51 -22.88 8.35
C ALA A 53 22.90 -22.68 7.73
N PHE A 54 23.85 -23.59 8.01
CA PHE A 54 25.17 -23.57 7.38
C PHE A 54 25.13 -23.85 5.88
N GLY A 55 24.23 -24.73 5.44
CA GLY A 55 23.98 -24.98 4.02
C GLY A 55 23.55 -23.72 3.28
N GLN A 56 22.66 -22.91 3.88
CA GLN A 56 22.31 -21.61 3.33
C GLN A 56 23.49 -20.64 3.32
N LEU A 57 24.19 -20.46 4.46
CA LEU A 57 25.35 -19.57 4.51
C LEU A 57 26.37 -19.90 3.40
N ALA A 58 26.59 -21.18 3.11
CA ALA A 58 27.45 -21.57 2.02
C ALA A 58 26.95 -21.05 0.66
N VAL A 59 25.64 -21.17 0.38
CA VAL A 59 25.01 -20.63 -0.84
C VAL A 59 25.18 -19.11 -0.92
N ASP A 60 24.93 -18.40 0.18
CA ASP A 60 25.04 -16.94 0.26
C ASP A 60 26.50 -16.50 -0.02
N LEU A 61 27.49 -17.31 0.40
CA LEU A 61 28.91 -17.13 0.09
C LEU A 61 29.35 -17.62 -1.30
N GLY A 62 28.41 -18.06 -2.16
CA GLY A 62 28.69 -18.46 -3.55
C GLY A 62 28.94 -19.96 -3.77
N PHE A 63 28.50 -20.84 -2.85
CA PHE A 63 28.58 -22.28 -3.05
C PHE A 63 27.55 -22.75 -4.09
N HIS A 64 28.05 -23.43 -5.14
CA HIS A 64 27.21 -23.97 -6.21
C HIS A 64 26.91 -25.48 -6.08
N GLY A 65 27.28 -26.11 -4.95
CA GLY A 65 27.02 -27.53 -4.68
C GLY A 65 25.65 -27.77 -4.06
N ASN A 66 25.42 -28.99 -3.53
CA ASN A 66 24.20 -29.32 -2.80
C ASN A 66 24.30 -28.80 -1.36
N PRO A 67 23.47 -27.82 -0.92
CA PRO A 67 23.54 -27.28 0.44
C PRO A 67 23.14 -28.28 1.53
N SER A 68 22.52 -29.41 1.18
CA SER A 68 22.21 -30.49 2.13
C SER A 68 23.33 -31.54 2.25
N ASP A 69 24.44 -31.40 1.51
CA ASP A 69 25.61 -32.27 1.61
C ASP A 69 26.58 -31.69 2.65
N GLU A 70 26.49 -32.17 3.89
CA GLU A 70 27.27 -31.68 5.04
C GLU A 70 28.78 -31.66 4.78
N ASP A 71 29.33 -32.73 4.19
CA ASP A 71 30.76 -32.83 3.90
C ASP A 71 31.20 -31.80 2.85
N ALA A 72 30.36 -31.57 1.83
CA ALA A 72 30.63 -30.57 0.81
C ALA A 72 30.55 -29.14 1.36
N VAL A 73 29.56 -28.86 2.21
CA VAL A 73 29.39 -27.56 2.88
C VAL A 73 30.56 -27.28 3.81
N VAL A 74 30.95 -28.22 4.68
CA VAL A 74 32.11 -28.06 5.57
C VAL A 74 33.40 -27.82 4.78
N SER A 75 33.63 -28.61 3.74
CA SER A 75 34.80 -28.46 2.87
C SER A 75 34.86 -27.07 2.21
N PHE A 76 33.71 -26.57 1.74
CA PHE A 76 33.60 -25.22 1.19
C PHE A 76 33.88 -24.15 2.26
N LEU A 77 33.16 -24.16 3.39
CA LEU A 77 33.28 -23.13 4.44
C LEU A 77 34.69 -23.06 5.01
N THR A 78 35.32 -24.21 5.29
CA THR A 78 36.70 -24.25 5.83
C THR A 78 37.77 -23.80 4.84
N THR A 79 37.45 -23.78 3.54
CA THR A 79 38.31 -23.27 2.48
C THR A 79 38.05 -21.80 2.17
N ALA A 80 36.77 -21.40 2.11
CA ALA A 80 36.33 -20.08 1.72
C ALA A 80 36.45 -19.05 2.85
N VAL A 81 36.26 -19.48 4.11
CA VAL A 81 36.25 -18.61 5.27
C VAL A 81 37.51 -18.82 6.12
N PRO A 82 38.28 -17.77 6.43
CA PRO A 82 39.43 -17.88 7.32
C PRO A 82 39.04 -18.44 8.70
N ALA A 83 39.91 -19.27 9.29
CA ALA A 83 39.62 -19.89 10.60
C ALA A 83 39.37 -18.84 11.71
N GLU A 84 40.03 -17.68 11.68
CA GLU A 84 39.80 -16.59 12.66
C GLU A 84 38.42 -15.95 12.48
N THR A 85 37.93 -15.85 11.24
CA THR A 85 36.57 -15.38 10.95
C THR A 85 35.55 -16.40 11.47
N LEU A 86 35.73 -17.70 11.17
CA LEU A 86 34.87 -18.76 11.70
C LEU A 86 34.85 -18.79 13.23
N LYS A 87 36.01 -18.57 13.87
CA LYS A 87 36.08 -18.46 15.33
C LYS A 87 35.24 -17.28 15.84
N THR A 88 35.31 -16.13 15.18
CA THR A 88 34.55 -14.94 15.56
C THR A 88 33.05 -15.17 15.39
N VAL A 89 32.64 -15.76 14.26
CA VAL A 89 31.26 -16.21 14.01
C VAL A 89 30.80 -17.16 15.11
N ILE A 90 31.56 -18.21 15.44
CA ILE A 90 31.18 -19.14 16.52
C ILE A 90 31.05 -18.43 17.87
N LEU A 91 31.95 -17.51 18.21
CA LEU A 91 31.86 -16.75 19.46
C LEU A 91 30.67 -15.77 19.49
N TYR A 92 30.22 -15.31 18.33
CA TYR A 92 29.03 -14.46 18.20
C TYR A 92 27.76 -15.24 18.54
N HIS A 93 27.72 -16.55 18.30
CA HIS A 93 26.61 -17.41 18.69
C HIS A 93 26.56 -17.76 20.20
N VAL A 94 27.53 -17.30 21.00
CA VAL A 94 27.66 -17.66 22.41
C VAL A 94 27.53 -16.43 23.28
N SER A 95 26.65 -16.49 24.28
CA SER A 95 26.50 -15.47 25.32
C SER A 95 26.73 -16.05 26.71
N ALA A 96 27.05 -15.18 27.67
CA ALA A 96 27.18 -15.56 29.07
C ALA A 96 25.81 -15.59 29.77
N GLY A 97 25.66 -16.50 30.74
CA GLY A 97 24.38 -16.77 31.41
C GLY A 97 23.57 -17.84 30.67
N ALA A 98 22.71 -18.53 31.41
CA ALA A 98 21.84 -19.60 30.89
C ALA A 98 20.43 -19.05 30.65
N LEU A 99 20.25 -18.30 29.56
CA LEU A 99 19.02 -17.57 29.26
C LEU A 99 17.99 -18.50 28.62
N THR A 100 16.80 -18.56 29.22
CA THR A 100 15.63 -19.21 28.60
C THR A 100 15.08 -18.34 27.47
N ALA A 101 14.23 -18.88 26.60
CA ALA A 101 13.61 -18.11 25.51
C ALA A 101 12.79 -16.92 26.03
N ASN A 102 12.12 -17.07 27.18
CA ASN A 102 11.40 -15.96 27.81
C ASN A 102 12.34 -14.87 28.33
N GLU A 103 13.54 -15.24 28.78
CA GLU A 103 14.54 -14.27 29.22
C GLU A 103 15.19 -13.59 28.02
N VAL A 104 15.44 -14.31 26.93
CA VAL A 104 15.86 -13.75 25.64
C VAL A 104 14.82 -12.73 25.14
N ALA A 105 13.53 -13.07 25.16
CA ALA A 105 12.43 -12.19 24.76
C ALA A 105 12.33 -10.90 25.58
N ALA A 106 12.86 -10.91 26.81
CA ALA A 106 12.78 -9.79 27.74
C ALA A 106 14.00 -8.85 27.68
N LEU A 107 15.02 -9.20 26.88
CA LEU A 107 16.17 -8.35 26.64
C LEU A 107 15.92 -7.49 25.40
N GLU A 108 16.64 -6.37 25.28
CA GLU A 108 16.73 -5.60 24.03
C GLU A 108 17.90 -6.06 23.16
N SER A 109 18.97 -6.52 23.81
CA SER A 109 20.14 -7.07 23.13
C SER A 109 20.91 -8.04 24.02
N ILE A 110 21.63 -8.96 23.39
CA ILE A 110 22.37 -10.05 24.03
C ILE A 110 23.86 -9.85 23.75
N PRO A 111 24.69 -9.60 24.77
CA PRO A 111 26.13 -9.50 24.59
C PRO A 111 26.74 -10.86 24.29
N THR A 112 27.54 -10.95 23.23
CA THR A 112 28.17 -12.21 22.81
C THR A 112 29.63 -12.27 23.23
N LEU A 113 30.21 -13.46 23.17
CA LEU A 113 31.65 -13.65 23.41
C LEU A 113 32.52 -13.11 22.25
N ALA A 114 31.94 -12.75 21.11
CA ALA A 114 32.62 -12.01 20.04
C ALA A 114 32.73 -10.51 20.33
N GLY A 115 31.99 -9.99 21.32
CA GLY A 115 31.98 -8.57 21.67
C GLY A 115 31.04 -7.69 20.85
N VAL A 116 30.24 -8.31 19.97
CA VAL A 116 29.11 -7.69 19.24
C VAL A 116 27.82 -8.20 19.89
N ASN A 117 26.77 -7.38 19.93
CA ASN A 117 25.49 -7.80 20.51
C ASN A 117 24.55 -8.34 19.44
N ILE A 118 23.72 -9.33 19.80
CA ILE A 118 22.59 -9.78 18.99
C ILE A 118 21.35 -9.01 19.46
N GLY A 119 20.56 -8.42 18.56
CA GLY A 119 19.26 -7.85 18.93
C GLY A 119 18.20 -8.93 19.07
N THR A 120 17.08 -8.63 19.73
CA THR A 120 16.05 -9.63 20.01
C THR A 120 14.68 -9.12 19.60
N ASP A 121 14.03 -9.85 18.70
CA ASP A 121 12.69 -9.53 18.22
C ASP A 121 11.91 -10.83 17.92
N LEU A 122 11.61 -11.58 18.98
CA LEU A 122 11.19 -12.97 18.83
C LEU A 122 9.94 -13.13 17.94
N PRO A 123 9.91 -14.16 17.07
CA PRO A 123 10.78 -15.34 17.06
C PRO A 123 12.15 -15.17 16.38
N THR A 124 12.49 -14.00 15.83
CA THR A 124 13.76 -13.71 15.17
C THR A 124 14.79 -13.10 16.14
N LEU A 125 16.05 -13.18 15.75
CA LEU A 125 17.20 -12.57 16.42
C LEU A 125 17.82 -11.57 15.46
N VAL A 126 17.76 -10.28 15.74
CA VAL A 126 18.30 -9.25 14.84
C VAL A 126 19.80 -9.41 14.71
N ASP A 127 20.26 -9.70 13.50
CA ASP A 127 21.65 -9.95 13.17
C ASP A 127 22.41 -8.63 12.93
N ALA A 128 23.74 -8.68 12.93
CA ALA A 128 24.57 -7.53 12.55
C ALA A 128 24.78 -7.46 11.02
N GLU A 129 24.34 -8.47 10.29
CA GLU A 129 24.28 -8.55 8.83
C GLU A 129 22.88 -8.12 8.37
N PRO A 130 22.72 -6.91 7.81
CA PRO A 130 21.40 -6.36 7.47
C PRO A 130 20.85 -6.91 6.15
N ASP A 131 21.70 -7.43 5.26
CA ASP A 131 21.29 -7.80 3.89
C ASP A 131 20.80 -9.26 3.79
N LEU A 132 20.82 -10.00 4.90
CA LEU A 132 20.31 -11.37 4.99
C LEU A 132 19.14 -11.47 5.98
N ILE A 133 18.29 -12.47 5.72
CA ILE A 133 17.17 -12.82 6.60
C ILE A 133 17.70 -13.16 8.01
N ASP A 134 17.18 -12.48 9.04
CA ASP A 134 17.66 -12.76 10.40
C ASP A 134 17.30 -14.18 10.85
N PRO A 135 18.13 -14.79 11.71
CA PRO A 135 17.85 -16.12 12.25
C PRO A 135 16.60 -16.17 13.13
N SER A 136 15.75 -17.17 12.88
CA SER A 136 14.62 -17.53 13.73
C SER A 136 14.96 -18.65 14.71
N LEU A 137 14.40 -18.58 15.92
CA LEU A 137 14.47 -19.66 16.89
C LEU A 137 13.55 -20.83 16.47
N VAL A 138 14.15 -21.93 15.99
CA VAL A 138 13.39 -23.12 15.55
C VAL A 138 13.21 -24.17 16.65
N GLN A 139 14.05 -24.14 17.68
CA GLN A 139 13.84 -24.92 18.90
C GLN A 139 14.48 -24.20 20.09
N THR A 140 13.69 -23.94 21.13
CA THR A 140 14.16 -23.21 22.31
C THR A 140 14.37 -24.11 23.52
N ASP A 141 15.10 -23.58 24.51
CA ASP A 141 15.23 -24.13 25.86
C ASP A 141 15.78 -25.57 25.94
N ILE A 142 16.75 -25.91 25.09
CA ILE A 142 17.44 -27.20 25.16
C ILE A 142 18.43 -27.14 26.34
N ILE A 143 18.04 -27.73 27.47
CA ILE A 143 18.77 -27.63 28.75
C ILE A 143 20.04 -28.51 28.76
N ALA A 144 21.18 -27.88 29.06
CA ALA A 144 22.48 -28.53 29.29
C ALA A 144 22.93 -28.41 30.76
N THR A 145 24.00 -29.11 31.16
CA THR A 145 24.59 -28.93 32.50
C THR A 145 25.28 -27.60 32.72
N ASN A 146 25.65 -26.93 31.64
CA ASN A 146 26.43 -25.70 31.65
C ASN A 146 25.78 -24.57 30.85
N GLY A 147 24.46 -24.61 30.67
CA GLY A 147 23.73 -23.58 29.95
C GLY A 147 22.47 -24.02 29.23
N VAL A 148 22.06 -23.23 28.25
CA VAL A 148 20.90 -23.45 27.37
C VAL A 148 21.33 -23.35 25.91
N ILE A 149 20.74 -24.19 25.05
CA ILE A 149 20.89 -24.10 23.60
C ILE A 149 19.54 -23.70 23.00
N HIS A 150 19.57 -22.74 22.08
CA HIS A 150 18.46 -22.40 21.19
C HIS A 150 18.91 -22.71 19.76
N ALA A 151 18.21 -23.60 19.05
CA ALA A 151 18.52 -23.91 17.67
C ALA A 151 17.99 -22.80 16.76
N ILE A 152 18.80 -22.39 15.77
CA ILE A 152 18.46 -21.34 14.80
C ILE A 152 18.59 -21.85 13.35
N ASP A 153 17.83 -21.24 12.43
CA ASP A 153 17.73 -21.63 11.02
C ASP A 153 18.62 -20.83 10.05
N ARG A 154 19.30 -19.80 10.54
CA ARG A 154 20.36 -19.05 9.87
C ARG A 154 21.59 -18.94 10.77
N VAL A 155 22.75 -18.69 10.17
CA VAL A 155 23.99 -18.46 10.92
C VAL A 155 24.06 -16.97 11.24
N LEU A 156 24.24 -16.61 12.52
CA LEU A 156 24.48 -15.24 12.94
C LEU A 156 25.85 -14.75 12.47
N LEU A 157 25.90 -13.57 11.86
CA LEU A 157 27.11 -13.00 11.28
C LEU A 157 27.47 -11.68 12.00
N PRO A 158 28.67 -11.58 12.62
CA PRO A 158 29.05 -10.40 13.40
C PRO A 158 29.47 -9.20 12.54
N ILE A 159 29.44 -9.35 11.22
CA ILE A 159 29.84 -8.36 10.22
C ILE A 159 28.97 -8.52 8.98
N ASP A 160 28.76 -7.40 8.30
CA ASP A 160 28.26 -7.31 6.92
C ASP A 160 29.26 -7.99 5.94
N LEU A 161 28.74 -8.90 5.12
CA LEU A 161 29.44 -9.67 4.10
C LEU A 161 29.62 -8.86 2.82
N PRO A 162 30.85 -8.49 2.42
CA PRO A 162 31.04 -7.60 1.27
C PRO A 162 30.47 -8.18 -0.04
N GLY A 163 29.57 -7.42 -0.68
CA GLY A 163 29.05 -7.71 -2.02
C GLY A 163 27.75 -8.51 -2.05
N ASN A 164 27.05 -8.62 -0.92
CA ASN A 164 25.67 -9.13 -0.83
C ASN A 164 24.62 -8.00 -0.69
N ASP A 165 25.02 -6.72 -0.78
CA ASP A 165 24.19 -5.55 -0.56
C ASP A 165 22.80 -5.69 -1.23
N ALA A 166 21.74 -5.63 -0.42
CA ALA A 166 20.38 -5.74 -0.92
C ALA A 166 19.98 -4.48 -1.72
N PRO A 167 19.13 -4.61 -2.76
CA PRO A 167 18.54 -3.45 -3.43
C PRO A 167 17.63 -2.67 -2.46
N THR A 168 17.35 -1.39 -2.73
CA THR A 168 16.29 -0.68 -1.99
C THR A 168 14.91 -1.25 -2.34
N ILE A 169 13.89 -0.98 -1.53
CA ILE A 169 12.51 -1.36 -1.83
C ILE A 169 12.08 -0.80 -3.20
N THR A 170 12.44 0.45 -3.50
CA THR A 170 12.18 1.06 -4.80
C THR A 170 12.89 0.32 -5.93
N ASP A 171 14.15 -0.10 -5.74
CA ASP A 171 14.89 -0.88 -6.74
C ASP A 171 14.25 -2.26 -7.00
N ILE A 172 13.72 -2.91 -5.97
CA ILE A 172 12.99 -4.19 -6.09
C ILE A 172 11.76 -4.02 -6.98
N VAL A 173 10.98 -2.97 -6.75
CA VAL A 173 9.77 -2.66 -7.53
C VAL A 173 10.14 -2.15 -8.94
N ALA A 174 11.19 -1.36 -9.07
CA ALA A 174 11.66 -0.81 -10.34
C ALA A 174 12.26 -1.86 -11.28
N ALA A 175 12.74 -3.00 -10.73
CA ALA A 175 13.25 -4.12 -11.53
C ALA A 175 12.17 -4.76 -12.43
N SER A 176 10.89 -4.46 -12.20
CA SER A 176 9.74 -4.97 -12.97
C SER A 176 9.63 -4.38 -14.38
N GLY A 177 10.15 -3.17 -14.64
CA GLY A 177 10.18 -2.60 -15.99
C GLY A 177 8.93 -1.79 -16.38
N GLU A 178 8.41 -2.01 -17.59
CA GLU A 178 7.22 -1.34 -18.15
C GLU A 178 6.08 -2.34 -18.34
N PHE A 179 4.83 -1.84 -18.38
CA PHE A 179 3.61 -2.63 -18.60
C PHE A 179 3.79 -3.77 -19.60
N ASP A 180 3.60 -4.99 -19.11
CA ASP A 180 3.67 -6.20 -19.90
C ASP A 180 2.46 -7.14 -19.69
N SER A 181 2.70 -8.43 -19.51
CA SER A 181 1.66 -9.44 -19.28
C SER A 181 2.01 -10.39 -18.13
N ASN A 182 3.13 -10.14 -17.45
CA ASN A 182 3.66 -10.93 -16.37
C ASN A 182 3.02 -10.51 -15.06
N GLY A 183 1.80 -10.96 -14.75
CA GLY A 183 1.12 -10.56 -13.50
C GLY A 183 1.79 -10.96 -12.16
N ARG A 184 3.07 -11.34 -12.13
CA ARG A 184 3.88 -11.60 -10.93
C ARG A 184 4.81 -10.44 -10.56
N ASP A 185 5.08 -9.49 -11.44
CA ASP A 185 5.91 -8.34 -11.14
C ASP A 185 5.07 -7.19 -10.56
N PHE A 186 5.64 -5.98 -10.54
CA PHE A 186 5.20 -4.85 -9.73
C PHE A 186 5.14 -3.53 -10.52
N ASP A 187 4.97 -3.58 -11.84
CA ASP A 187 5.02 -2.35 -12.62
C ASP A 187 3.79 -1.45 -12.37
N LEU A 188 2.61 -2.01 -12.06
CA LEU A 188 1.45 -1.23 -11.63
C LEU A 188 1.67 -0.61 -10.26
N LEU A 189 2.33 -1.33 -9.35
CA LEU A 189 2.73 -0.78 -8.06
C LEU A 189 3.72 0.38 -8.24
N LEU A 190 4.70 0.23 -9.14
CA LEU A 190 5.67 1.28 -9.45
C LEU A 190 4.97 2.55 -9.96
N GLN A 191 4.02 2.39 -10.89
CA GLN A 191 3.25 3.53 -11.42
C GLN A 191 2.39 4.18 -10.34
N ALA A 192 1.73 3.39 -9.49
CA ALA A 192 0.93 3.90 -8.39
C ALA A 192 1.78 4.73 -7.41
N VAL A 193 2.93 4.19 -6.97
CA VAL A 193 3.87 4.85 -6.07
C VAL A 193 4.46 6.12 -6.68
N THR A 194 4.76 6.08 -7.98
CA THR A 194 5.28 7.25 -8.72
C THR A 194 4.22 8.35 -8.83
N ALA A 195 2.99 8.00 -9.23
CA ALA A 195 1.87 8.93 -9.34
C ALA A 195 1.54 9.58 -7.99
N ALA A 196 1.59 8.81 -6.91
CA ALA A 196 1.36 9.28 -5.55
C ALA A 196 2.52 10.12 -4.98
N GLY A 197 3.65 10.22 -5.67
CA GLY A 197 4.85 10.92 -5.20
C GLY A 197 5.55 10.24 -4.02
N LEU A 198 5.38 8.93 -3.85
CA LEU A 198 5.90 8.16 -2.70
C LEU A 198 7.22 7.42 -3.00
N ALA A 199 7.68 7.39 -4.25
CA ALA A 199 8.90 6.68 -4.64
C ALA A 199 10.14 7.12 -3.83
N GLY A 200 10.26 8.42 -3.53
CA GLY A 200 11.37 8.94 -2.73
C GLY A 200 11.33 8.50 -1.26
N ALA A 201 10.15 8.16 -0.72
CA ALA A 201 10.02 7.65 0.65
C ALA A 201 10.42 6.16 0.74
N LEU A 202 10.18 5.39 -0.32
CA LEU A 202 10.58 3.97 -0.40
C LEU A 202 12.07 3.79 -0.77
N ASP A 203 12.77 4.86 -1.15
CA ASP A 203 14.19 4.85 -1.50
C ASP A 203 15.09 5.42 -0.37
N ASP A 204 14.51 5.81 0.77
CA ASP A 204 15.28 6.31 1.90
C ASP A 204 16.08 5.15 2.55
N PRO A 205 17.43 5.18 2.52
CA PRO A 205 18.26 4.11 3.06
C PRO A 205 18.24 4.03 4.58
N GLU A 206 17.78 5.08 5.27
CA GLU A 206 17.64 5.08 6.73
C GLU A 206 16.24 4.61 7.17
N ALA A 207 15.37 4.28 6.22
CA ALA A 207 14.06 3.73 6.52
C ALA A 207 14.18 2.27 6.98
N ASP A 208 13.25 1.89 7.84
CA ASP A 208 13.11 0.53 8.35
C ASP A 208 11.62 0.16 8.22
N LEU A 209 11.28 -0.51 7.12
CA LEU A 209 9.90 -0.66 6.65
C LEU A 209 9.58 -2.09 6.28
N THR A 210 8.32 -2.46 6.49
CA THR A 210 7.72 -3.64 5.87
C THR A 210 6.74 -3.22 4.80
N VAL A 211 6.95 -3.68 3.56
CA VAL A 211 6.05 -3.39 2.44
C VAL A 211 5.32 -4.67 2.03
N PHE A 212 4.00 -4.63 2.14
CA PHE A 212 3.11 -5.66 1.59
C PHE A 212 2.82 -5.32 0.12
N ALA A 213 3.71 -5.72 -0.79
CA ALA A 213 3.65 -5.35 -2.21
C ALA A 213 2.60 -6.18 -2.97
N PRO A 214 1.48 -5.57 -3.44
CA PRO A 214 0.58 -6.24 -4.38
C PRO A 214 1.26 -6.40 -5.73
N ASN A 215 1.17 -7.60 -6.31
CA ASN A 215 1.63 -7.84 -7.67
C ASN A 215 0.61 -7.36 -8.72
N ASP A 216 0.98 -7.37 -9.99
CA ASP A 216 0.12 -6.82 -11.03
C ASP A 216 -1.18 -7.62 -11.22
N ALA A 217 -1.17 -8.94 -10.98
CA ALA A 217 -2.39 -9.73 -10.92
C ALA A 217 -3.34 -9.30 -9.79
N ALA A 218 -2.84 -8.77 -8.68
CA ALA A 218 -3.64 -8.24 -7.59
C ALA A 218 -4.37 -6.95 -8.00
N PHE A 219 -3.68 -6.02 -8.67
CA PHE A 219 -4.30 -4.81 -9.21
C PHE A 219 -5.35 -5.13 -10.28
N ILE A 220 -5.04 -6.01 -11.24
CA ILE A 220 -6.01 -6.42 -12.27
C ILE A 220 -7.23 -7.09 -11.62
N LYS A 221 -7.04 -7.87 -10.55
CA LYS A 221 -8.14 -8.47 -9.80
C LYS A 221 -9.00 -7.40 -9.12
N LEU A 222 -8.40 -6.36 -8.54
CA LEU A 222 -9.14 -5.23 -7.98
C LEU A 222 -9.94 -4.52 -9.08
N ALA A 223 -9.31 -4.16 -10.21
CA ALA A 223 -9.98 -3.52 -11.33
C ALA A 223 -11.20 -4.33 -11.80
N LYS A 224 -11.05 -5.65 -11.96
CA LYS A 224 -12.15 -6.55 -12.34
C LYS A 224 -13.28 -6.60 -11.32
N THR A 225 -12.93 -6.50 -10.04
CA THR A 225 -13.90 -6.45 -8.95
C THR A 225 -14.72 -5.16 -9.01
N LEU A 226 -14.08 -4.06 -9.44
CA LEU A 226 -14.70 -2.76 -9.63
C LEU A 226 -15.49 -2.62 -10.95
N GLY A 227 -15.39 -3.60 -11.87
CA GLY A 227 -16.16 -3.63 -13.12
C GLY A 227 -15.34 -3.64 -14.40
N PHE A 228 -14.00 -3.63 -14.33
CA PHE A 228 -13.14 -3.69 -15.51
C PHE A 228 -13.27 -5.03 -16.24
N GLU A 229 -13.59 -5.00 -17.54
CA GLU A 229 -13.72 -6.22 -18.35
C GLU A 229 -12.44 -6.62 -19.11
N GLY A 230 -11.43 -5.74 -19.12
CA GLY A 230 -10.19 -5.96 -19.86
C GLY A 230 -9.17 -6.86 -19.14
N SER A 231 -7.95 -6.87 -19.69
CA SER A 231 -6.84 -7.66 -19.14
C SER A 231 -5.46 -7.01 -19.27
N GLY A 232 -5.34 -5.85 -19.93
CA GLY A 232 -4.08 -5.13 -20.05
C GLY A 232 -3.80 -4.32 -18.79
N GLU A 233 -2.54 -4.26 -18.38
CA GLU A 233 -2.09 -3.54 -17.19
C GLU A 233 -2.34 -2.03 -17.30
N GLY A 234 -1.99 -1.42 -18.44
CA GLY A 234 -2.25 0.00 -18.68
C GLY A 234 -3.74 0.37 -18.63
N ASP A 235 -4.60 -0.43 -19.25
CA ASP A 235 -6.05 -0.21 -19.22
C ASP A 235 -6.63 -0.46 -17.82
N ALA A 236 -6.12 -1.46 -17.09
CA ALA A 236 -6.52 -1.72 -15.71
C ALA A 236 -6.09 -0.57 -14.78
N PHE A 237 -4.89 -0.01 -14.98
CA PHE A 237 -4.40 1.12 -14.22
C PHE A 237 -5.26 2.36 -14.43
N ALA A 238 -5.54 2.70 -15.70
CA ALA A 238 -6.42 3.81 -16.05
C ALA A 238 -7.80 3.64 -15.39
N TYR A 239 -8.38 2.45 -15.49
CA TYR A 239 -9.67 2.13 -14.84
C TYR A 239 -9.64 2.31 -13.32
N ILE A 240 -8.54 1.91 -12.65
CA ILE A 240 -8.38 2.11 -11.21
C ILE A 240 -8.31 3.61 -10.89
N VAL A 241 -7.60 4.41 -11.68
CA VAL A 241 -7.54 5.87 -11.50
C VAL A 241 -8.93 6.50 -11.62
N ASP A 242 -9.71 6.10 -12.62
CA ASP A 242 -11.09 6.59 -12.80
C ASP A 242 -11.98 6.18 -11.62
N ALA A 243 -11.86 4.93 -11.16
CA ALA A 243 -12.58 4.44 -9.99
C ALA A 243 -12.21 5.22 -8.71
N LEU A 244 -10.92 5.51 -8.50
CA LEU A 244 -10.47 6.31 -7.35
C LEU A 244 -10.97 7.75 -7.42
N THR A 245 -11.06 8.33 -8.62
CA THR A 245 -11.62 9.66 -8.86
C THR A 245 -13.08 9.70 -8.44
N LEU A 246 -13.87 8.71 -8.87
CA LEU A 246 -15.27 8.56 -8.49
C LEU A 246 -15.45 8.32 -6.98
N LEU A 247 -14.64 7.45 -6.38
CA LEU A 247 -14.65 7.20 -4.93
C LEU A 247 -14.23 8.44 -4.12
N SER A 248 -13.47 9.34 -4.72
CA SER A 248 -13.08 10.64 -4.16
C SER A 248 -14.12 11.75 -4.41
N GLY A 249 -15.32 11.42 -4.90
CA GLY A 249 -16.40 12.38 -5.17
C GLY A 249 -16.23 13.16 -6.47
N GLY A 250 -15.43 12.64 -7.42
CA GLY A 250 -15.06 13.32 -8.67
C GLY A 250 -13.89 14.29 -8.50
N GLY A 251 -13.17 14.22 -7.39
CA GLY A 251 -12.00 15.04 -7.10
C GLY A 251 -10.68 14.35 -7.45
N ASP A 252 -9.57 14.98 -7.07
CA ASP A 252 -8.22 14.43 -7.24
C ASP A 252 -8.09 13.04 -6.55
N PRO A 253 -7.75 11.97 -7.29
CA PRO A 253 -7.60 10.63 -6.72
C PRO A 253 -6.31 10.44 -5.90
N ILE A 254 -5.32 11.34 -6.02
CA ILE A 254 -4.00 11.17 -5.41
C ILE A 254 -4.05 11.01 -3.88
N PRO A 255 -4.83 11.79 -3.10
CA PRO A 255 -4.91 11.60 -1.64
C PRO A 255 -5.45 10.22 -1.24
N LEU A 256 -6.43 9.69 -1.98
CA LEU A 256 -6.97 8.35 -1.73
C LEU A 256 -5.94 7.27 -2.10
N LEU A 257 -5.25 7.44 -3.23
CA LEU A 257 -4.16 6.56 -3.64
C LEU A 257 -3.03 6.54 -2.61
N GLN A 258 -2.61 7.70 -2.10
CA GLN A 258 -1.62 7.80 -1.01
C GLN A 258 -2.08 7.06 0.24
N SER A 259 -3.36 7.17 0.60
CA SER A 259 -3.91 6.45 1.75
C SER A 259 -3.85 4.93 1.55
N ILE A 260 -4.24 4.44 0.36
CA ILE A 260 -4.15 3.02 0.01
C ILE A 260 -2.70 2.55 0.07
N LEU A 261 -1.76 3.25 -0.56
CA LEU A 261 -0.36 2.84 -0.61
C LEU A 261 0.31 2.86 0.77
N THR A 262 0.06 3.87 1.60
CA THR A 262 0.60 3.93 2.97
C THR A 262 -0.01 2.89 3.90
N TYR A 263 -1.20 2.37 3.57
CA TYR A 263 -1.81 1.24 4.27
C TYR A 263 -1.15 -0.12 3.95
N HIS A 264 -0.37 -0.20 2.87
CA HIS A 264 0.45 -1.37 2.54
C HIS A 264 1.82 -1.36 3.21
N VAL A 265 2.14 -0.31 3.97
CA VAL A 265 3.46 -0.13 4.60
C VAL A 265 3.28 -0.16 6.11
N ALA A 266 4.10 -0.96 6.78
CA ALA A 266 4.24 -0.98 8.23
C ALA A 266 5.63 -0.47 8.62
N PRO A 267 5.78 0.15 9.82
CA PRO A 267 7.09 0.44 10.36
C PRO A 267 7.83 -0.87 10.71
N GLU A 268 9.15 -0.78 10.78
CA GLU A 268 10.08 -1.87 11.12
C GLU A 268 10.17 -2.96 10.05
N SER A 269 11.32 -3.64 9.98
CA SER A 269 11.59 -4.78 9.09
C SER A 269 11.04 -6.08 9.66
N LEU A 270 9.74 -6.29 9.54
CA LEU A 270 9.05 -7.47 10.03
C LEU A 270 9.22 -8.62 9.05
N GLN A 271 9.92 -9.66 9.45
CA GLN A 271 9.95 -10.93 8.74
C GLN A 271 8.61 -11.65 8.82
N ALA A 272 8.38 -12.59 7.91
CA ALA A 272 7.14 -13.35 7.83
C ALA A 272 6.87 -14.15 9.11
N SER A 273 7.89 -14.64 9.80
CA SER A 273 7.72 -15.31 11.08
C SER A 273 7.10 -14.39 12.14
N GLN A 274 7.43 -13.10 12.12
CA GLN A 274 6.89 -12.07 13.03
C GLN A 274 5.50 -11.61 12.58
N VAL A 275 5.33 -11.33 11.28
CA VAL A 275 4.05 -11.00 10.64
C VAL A 275 3.01 -12.07 10.97
N LEU A 276 3.33 -13.34 10.72
CA LEU A 276 2.40 -14.47 10.87
C LEU A 276 2.14 -14.86 12.35
N ALA A 277 3.01 -14.44 13.27
CA ALA A 277 2.83 -14.64 14.70
C ALA A 277 2.01 -13.53 15.37
N SER A 278 1.87 -12.39 14.70
CA SER A 278 1.14 -11.22 15.21
C SER A 278 -0.38 -11.38 15.04
N ASP A 279 -1.16 -10.79 15.94
CA ASP A 279 -2.62 -10.68 15.77
C ASP A 279 -2.97 -9.49 14.84
N SER A 280 -2.15 -8.44 14.88
CA SER A 280 -2.31 -7.22 14.09
C SER A 280 -0.98 -6.53 13.82
N ILE A 281 -0.91 -5.75 12.74
CA ILE A 281 0.27 -5.02 12.28
C ILE A 281 -0.13 -3.55 12.10
N GLU A 282 0.55 -2.63 12.79
CA GLU A 282 0.32 -1.20 12.59
C GLU A 282 0.80 -0.77 11.20
N THR A 283 0.06 0.11 10.53
CA THR A 283 0.44 0.65 9.22
C THR A 283 0.86 2.11 9.34
N LEU A 284 1.59 2.62 8.35
CA LEU A 284 1.95 4.04 8.28
C LEU A 284 0.72 4.95 8.08
N LEU A 285 -0.39 4.43 7.52
CA LEU A 285 -1.65 5.17 7.48
C LEU A 285 -2.27 5.32 8.89
N GLY A 286 -2.03 4.35 9.78
CA GLY A 286 -2.51 4.34 11.16
C GLY A 286 -3.41 3.13 11.51
N PRO A 287 -4.48 2.81 10.76
CA PRO A 287 -5.28 1.62 11.03
C PRO A 287 -4.42 0.35 10.91
N ALA A 288 -4.64 -0.62 11.80
CA ALA A 288 -3.86 -1.85 11.81
C ALA A 288 -4.46 -2.91 10.87
N LEU A 289 -3.59 -3.67 10.21
CA LEU A 289 -3.95 -4.88 9.48
C LEU A 289 -4.14 -6.03 10.47
N GLY A 290 -5.21 -6.80 10.33
CA GLY A 290 -5.33 -8.08 11.04
C GLY A 290 -4.53 -9.17 10.33
N VAL A 291 -4.13 -10.21 11.06
CA VAL A 291 -3.45 -11.38 10.49
C VAL A 291 -4.25 -12.64 10.78
N ASN A 292 -4.47 -13.48 9.75
CA ASN A 292 -5.18 -14.75 9.88
C ASN A 292 -4.50 -15.84 9.05
N GLY A 293 -3.57 -16.56 9.68
CA GLY A 293 -2.68 -17.47 8.98
C GLY A 293 -1.85 -16.68 7.96
N THR A 294 -1.81 -17.14 6.71
CA THR A 294 -1.05 -16.47 5.64
C THR A 294 -1.84 -15.36 4.93
N ARG A 295 -2.90 -14.82 5.56
CA ARG A 295 -3.74 -13.78 4.98
C ARG A 295 -3.75 -12.55 5.86
N LEU A 296 -3.76 -11.39 5.22
CA LEU A 296 -3.92 -10.08 5.83
C LEU A 296 -5.40 -9.69 5.76
N VAL A 297 -5.92 -9.17 6.86
CA VAL A 297 -7.30 -8.69 7.01
C VAL A 297 -7.24 -7.17 7.00
N ASP A 298 -7.83 -6.56 5.99
CA ASP A 298 -7.93 -5.11 5.86
C ASP A 298 -9.28 -4.59 6.36
N ALA A 299 -9.60 -3.34 6.03
CA ALA A 299 -10.85 -2.71 6.44
C ALA A 299 -12.01 -2.97 5.46
N GLU A 300 -11.79 -3.79 4.43
CA GLU A 300 -12.75 -4.11 3.38
C GLU A 300 -13.33 -5.52 3.61
N PRO A 301 -14.52 -5.63 4.25
CA PRO A 301 -15.09 -6.91 4.65
C PRO A 301 -15.68 -7.71 3.47
N ASP A 302 -16.03 -7.06 2.36
CA ASP A 302 -16.76 -7.69 1.26
C ASP A 302 -15.81 -8.29 0.21
N LEU A 303 -14.53 -7.93 0.24
CA LEU A 303 -13.50 -8.54 -0.58
C LEU A 303 -12.71 -9.63 0.15
N ALA A 304 -12.15 -10.54 -0.65
CA ALA A 304 -11.34 -11.61 -0.10
C ALA A 304 -9.97 -11.09 0.35
N ASN A 305 -9.76 -11.07 1.67
CA ASN A 305 -8.49 -10.85 2.36
C ASN A 305 -7.26 -11.31 1.55
N PRO A 306 -6.31 -10.41 1.23
CA PRO A 306 -5.09 -10.74 0.50
C PRO A 306 -4.25 -11.82 1.20
N GLY A 307 -3.70 -12.75 0.42
CA GLY A 307 -2.76 -13.76 0.89
C GLY A 307 -1.32 -13.38 0.56
N ILE A 308 -0.41 -13.65 1.49
CA ILE A 308 1.03 -13.54 1.27
C ILE A 308 1.49 -14.72 0.40
N ILE A 309 2.15 -14.42 -0.72
CA ILE A 309 2.55 -15.40 -1.75
C ILE A 309 4.06 -15.50 -1.95
N ALA A 310 4.83 -14.51 -1.50
CA ALA A 310 6.26 -14.58 -1.30
C ALA A 310 6.63 -13.75 -0.06
N THR A 311 7.60 -14.21 0.71
CA THR A 311 7.98 -13.62 1.98
C THR A 311 9.45 -13.23 1.99
N ASP A 312 9.80 -12.31 2.89
CA ASP A 312 11.18 -12.05 3.32
C ASP A 312 12.12 -11.65 2.17
N ILE A 313 11.62 -10.89 1.20
CA ILE A 313 12.47 -10.29 0.17
C ILE A 313 13.22 -9.15 0.83
N GLN A 314 14.52 -9.36 1.08
CA GLN A 314 15.38 -8.40 1.74
C GLN A 314 15.61 -7.16 0.87
N ALA A 315 15.56 -6.00 1.50
CA ALA A 315 15.88 -4.71 0.93
C ALA A 315 16.81 -3.94 1.88
N ALA A 316 17.68 -3.08 1.35
CA ALA A 316 18.62 -2.30 2.16
C ALA A 316 17.93 -1.38 3.19
N ASN A 317 16.63 -1.10 3.00
CA ASN A 317 15.82 -0.24 3.84
C ASN A 317 14.50 -0.89 4.28
N GLY A 318 14.46 -2.23 4.36
CA GLY A 318 13.28 -2.93 4.83
C GLY A 318 13.12 -4.37 4.34
N ILE A 319 11.88 -4.87 4.46
CA ILE A 319 11.47 -6.18 3.94
C ILE A 319 10.24 -6.02 3.06
N VAL A 320 10.20 -6.76 1.95
CA VAL A 320 9.04 -6.85 1.07
C VAL A 320 8.39 -8.23 1.19
N HIS A 321 7.07 -8.23 1.46
CA HIS A 321 6.20 -9.41 1.35
C HIS A 321 5.26 -9.22 0.16
N VAL A 322 5.22 -10.19 -0.74
CA VAL A 322 4.35 -10.11 -1.92
C VAL A 322 2.96 -10.62 -1.58
N ILE A 323 1.93 -9.85 -1.92
CA ILE A 323 0.52 -10.20 -1.68
C ILE A 323 -0.28 -10.31 -2.98
N ASN A 324 -1.35 -11.11 -2.95
CA ASN A 324 -2.21 -11.38 -4.12
C ASN A 324 -3.55 -10.62 -4.14
N GLY A 325 -3.61 -9.51 -3.42
CA GLY A 325 -4.74 -8.59 -3.37
C GLY A 325 -4.25 -7.21 -2.90
N VAL A 326 -4.99 -6.16 -3.23
CA VAL A 326 -4.73 -4.80 -2.74
C VAL A 326 -5.41 -4.65 -1.39
N LEU A 327 -4.69 -4.14 -0.40
CA LEU A 327 -5.21 -3.82 0.94
C LEU A 327 -5.96 -2.49 0.88
N LEU A 328 -7.20 -2.48 1.38
CA LEU A 328 -8.04 -1.28 1.35
C LEU A 328 -8.28 -0.72 2.76
N PRO A 329 -8.03 0.60 2.98
CA PRO A 329 -8.13 1.21 4.31
C PRO A 329 -9.56 1.54 4.73
N THR A 330 -10.53 1.34 3.84
CA THR A 330 -11.95 1.63 4.05
C THR A 330 -12.81 0.63 3.30
N ASP A 331 -13.99 0.38 3.87
CA ASP A 331 -15.09 -0.34 3.22
C ASP A 331 -15.55 0.42 1.97
N LEU A 332 -15.46 -0.25 0.82
CA LEU A 332 -15.97 0.20 -0.46
C LEU A 332 -17.49 0.15 -0.45
N PRO A 333 -18.16 0.95 -1.29
CA PRO A 333 -19.60 0.79 -1.49
C PRO A 333 -19.91 -0.64 -1.96
N THR A 334 -20.90 -1.28 -1.35
CA THR A 334 -21.40 -2.56 -1.83
C THR A 334 -21.99 -2.40 -3.24
N PHE A 335 -21.29 -2.92 -4.25
CA PHE A 335 -21.74 -2.83 -5.63
C PHE A 335 -22.71 -3.97 -5.99
N GLY A 336 -23.87 -3.60 -6.55
CA GLY A 336 -24.80 -4.52 -7.20
C GLY A 336 -26.06 -4.92 -6.41
N GLY A 337 -26.99 -5.54 -7.16
CA GLY A 337 -28.39 -5.75 -6.75
C GLY A 337 -29.31 -4.76 -7.45
N ALA A 338 -30.60 -5.06 -7.60
CA ALA A 338 -31.53 -4.17 -8.33
C ALA A 338 -31.84 -2.83 -7.62
N ASP A 339 -31.30 -2.64 -6.42
CA ASP A 339 -31.46 -1.46 -5.55
C ASP A 339 -30.11 -1.08 -4.88
N GLY A 340 -28.98 -1.58 -5.39
CA GLY A 340 -27.64 -1.41 -4.80
C GLY A 340 -26.89 -0.22 -5.40
N ALA A 341 -25.77 0.18 -4.81
CA ALA A 341 -24.89 1.16 -5.46
C ALA A 341 -24.26 0.55 -6.71
N GLU A 342 -24.09 1.34 -7.76
CA GLU A 342 -23.30 0.97 -8.94
C GLU A 342 -22.04 1.83 -9.10
N LEU A 343 -20.94 1.22 -9.56
CA LEU A 343 -19.79 1.89 -10.13
C LEU A 343 -19.78 1.62 -11.62
N VAL A 344 -19.92 2.68 -12.41
CA VAL A 344 -19.97 2.61 -13.87
C VAL A 344 -18.91 3.52 -14.45
N ILE A 345 -17.97 2.94 -15.19
CA ILE A 345 -16.99 3.67 -15.99
C ILE A 345 -17.22 3.23 -17.42
N ALA A 346 -17.68 4.15 -18.26
CA ALA A 346 -18.13 3.86 -19.60
C ALA A 346 -16.97 3.90 -20.62
N SER A 347 -17.29 3.68 -21.89
CA SER A 347 -16.29 3.74 -22.98
C SER A 347 -16.16 5.17 -23.51
N ASP A 348 -15.13 5.47 -24.29
CA ASP A 348 -15.03 6.74 -25.05
C ASP A 348 -16.00 6.86 -26.25
N GLU A 349 -17.07 6.04 -26.29
CA GLU A 349 -18.10 6.08 -27.31
C GLU A 349 -19.42 6.57 -26.69
N ALA A 350 -20.28 7.20 -27.49
CA ALA A 350 -21.61 7.60 -27.04
C ALA A 350 -22.38 6.42 -26.41
N ASN A 351 -22.85 6.62 -25.19
CA ASN A 351 -23.42 5.63 -24.30
C ASN A 351 -24.81 6.07 -23.80
N VAL A 352 -25.59 5.08 -23.38
CA VAL A 352 -26.90 5.29 -22.75
C VAL A 352 -26.93 4.48 -21.46
N LEU A 353 -26.83 5.17 -20.33
CA LEU A 353 -26.61 4.58 -19.01
C LEU A 353 -27.80 4.85 -18.09
N PHE A 354 -28.25 3.82 -17.38
CA PHE A 354 -29.30 3.91 -16.36
C PHE A 354 -29.00 2.96 -15.21
N THR A 355 -28.70 3.49 -14.02
CA THR A 355 -28.26 2.71 -12.83
C THR A 355 -29.43 2.37 -11.90
N GLY A 356 -30.33 3.32 -11.65
CA GLY A 356 -31.69 3.04 -11.20
C GLY A 356 -31.96 3.46 -9.76
N LYS A 357 -31.60 2.65 -8.77
CA LYS A 357 -31.65 3.09 -7.37
C LYS A 357 -30.34 2.72 -6.71
N GLY A 358 -29.81 3.56 -5.84
CA GLY A 358 -28.56 3.25 -5.17
C GLY A 358 -27.89 4.51 -4.66
N ARG A 359 -26.59 4.45 -4.47
CA ARG A 359 -25.75 5.65 -4.56
C ARG A 359 -24.78 5.32 -5.67
N ASP A 360 -24.99 5.90 -6.83
CA ASP A 360 -24.29 5.48 -8.03
C ASP A 360 -23.14 6.41 -8.33
N LEU A 361 -22.04 5.84 -8.80
CA LEU A 361 -20.83 6.54 -9.19
C LEU A 361 -20.59 6.27 -10.66
N ILE A 362 -20.76 7.30 -11.50
CA ILE A 362 -20.80 7.16 -12.95
C ILE A 362 -19.78 8.10 -13.58
N ALA A 363 -18.87 7.56 -14.38
CA ALA A 363 -18.08 8.29 -15.36
C ALA A 363 -18.52 7.85 -16.76
N ALA A 364 -19.01 8.80 -17.56
CA ALA A 364 -19.43 8.57 -18.94
C ALA A 364 -18.24 8.60 -19.93
N ASN A 365 -17.11 9.16 -19.51
CA ASN A 365 -15.87 9.28 -20.29
C ASN A 365 -16.09 10.10 -21.58
N GLY A 366 -15.56 9.65 -22.72
CA GLY A 366 -15.79 10.33 -23.99
C GLY A 366 -17.10 9.92 -24.65
N GLY A 367 -17.74 10.85 -25.38
CA GLY A 367 -18.95 10.54 -26.15
C GLY A 367 -20.00 11.62 -26.01
N ASP A 368 -21.08 11.51 -26.79
CA ASP A 368 -22.29 12.32 -26.53
C ASP A 368 -23.27 11.41 -25.76
N ASP A 369 -23.26 11.50 -24.44
CA ASP A 369 -23.87 10.51 -23.57
C ASP A 369 -25.27 10.88 -23.08
N VAL A 370 -26.03 9.85 -22.69
CA VAL A 370 -27.29 10.01 -21.98
C VAL A 370 -27.26 9.18 -20.72
N VAL A 371 -27.19 9.85 -19.57
CA VAL A 371 -27.04 9.21 -18.26
C VAL A 371 -28.23 9.55 -17.37
N GLY A 372 -28.91 8.54 -16.85
CA GLY A 372 -29.91 8.70 -15.80
C GLY A 372 -29.56 7.90 -14.56
N ALA A 373 -29.15 8.58 -13.48
CA ALA A 373 -28.70 7.93 -12.24
C ALA A 373 -29.89 7.33 -11.45
N GLY A 374 -31.01 8.04 -11.39
CA GLY A 374 -32.28 7.48 -10.94
C GLY A 374 -32.65 7.93 -9.54
N ALA A 375 -32.53 7.09 -8.53
CA ALA A 375 -32.87 7.44 -7.15
C ALA A 375 -31.70 7.12 -6.23
N GLY A 376 -31.19 8.11 -5.51
CA GLY A 376 -29.95 7.92 -4.80
C GLY A 376 -29.37 9.20 -4.29
N SER A 377 -28.06 9.29 -4.23
CA SER A 377 -27.36 10.57 -4.02
C SER A 377 -26.13 10.45 -4.85
N ASP A 378 -26.32 10.60 -6.14
CA ASP A 378 -25.47 10.01 -7.16
C ASP A 378 -24.37 10.98 -7.58
N LEU A 379 -23.27 10.44 -8.07
CA LEU A 379 -22.20 11.20 -8.71
C LEU A 379 -22.17 10.83 -10.18
N VAL A 380 -22.33 11.82 -11.05
CA VAL A 380 -22.24 11.64 -12.50
C VAL A 380 -21.25 12.63 -13.09
N LEU A 381 -20.23 12.10 -13.77
CA LEU A 381 -19.26 12.84 -14.56
C LEU A 381 -19.54 12.54 -16.05
N GLY A 382 -19.95 13.55 -16.81
CA GLY A 382 -20.12 13.49 -18.27
C GLY A 382 -18.78 13.49 -19.01
N GLU A 383 -17.80 14.23 -18.48
CA GLU A 383 -16.45 14.36 -19.02
C GLU A 383 -16.38 14.96 -20.43
N ALA A 384 -16.22 14.18 -21.50
CA ALA A 384 -15.88 14.72 -22.81
C ALA A 384 -16.96 14.48 -23.86
N GLY A 385 -17.72 15.52 -24.19
CA GLY A 385 -18.66 15.53 -25.31
C GLY A 385 -19.94 16.25 -24.93
N SER A 386 -21.00 16.13 -25.73
CA SER A 386 -22.25 16.87 -25.47
C SER A 386 -23.30 15.98 -24.81
N ASP A 387 -23.34 16.03 -23.49
CA ASP A 387 -24.01 15.06 -22.64
C ASP A 387 -25.39 15.49 -22.18
N LYS A 388 -26.17 14.50 -21.75
CA LYS A 388 -27.46 14.68 -21.08
C LYS A 388 -27.47 13.90 -19.79
N LEU A 389 -27.33 14.62 -18.69
CA LEU A 389 -27.24 14.06 -17.35
C LEU A 389 -28.53 14.30 -16.58
N PHE A 390 -29.09 13.25 -16.00
CA PHE A 390 -30.28 13.29 -15.17
C PHE A 390 -29.97 12.64 -13.82
N GLY A 391 -29.96 13.44 -12.74
CA GLY A 391 -29.74 12.95 -11.37
C GLY A 391 -30.93 12.12 -10.91
N GLY A 392 -32.09 12.76 -10.78
CA GLY A 392 -33.36 12.10 -10.52
C GLY A 392 -33.90 12.39 -9.14
N LEU A 393 -33.86 11.44 -8.21
CA LEU A 393 -34.32 11.60 -6.83
C LEU A 393 -33.16 11.53 -5.86
N GLY A 394 -33.13 12.46 -4.91
CA GLY A 394 -32.13 12.55 -3.86
C GLY A 394 -31.07 13.60 -4.18
N ALA A 395 -30.02 13.72 -3.36
CA ALA A 395 -29.07 14.83 -3.48
C ALA A 395 -27.91 14.42 -4.41
N ASP A 396 -27.97 14.88 -5.65
CA ASP A 396 -27.08 14.44 -6.71
C ASP A 396 -25.96 15.45 -6.98
N ARG A 397 -24.81 14.97 -7.46
CA ARG A 397 -23.71 15.77 -7.98
C ARG A 397 -23.48 15.43 -9.44
N LEU A 398 -23.73 16.39 -10.32
CA LEU A 398 -23.66 16.21 -11.76
C LEU A 398 -22.65 17.20 -12.36
N ASP A 399 -21.71 16.68 -13.13
CA ASP A 399 -20.70 17.47 -13.85
C ASP A 399 -20.79 17.17 -15.34
N GLY A 400 -21.16 18.17 -16.14
CA GLY A 400 -21.27 18.06 -17.60
C GLY A 400 -19.92 17.92 -18.30
N GLY A 401 -18.83 18.37 -17.68
CA GLY A 401 -17.50 18.27 -18.27
C GLY A 401 -17.26 19.28 -19.39
N ALA A 402 -16.96 18.83 -20.60
CA ALA A 402 -16.53 19.67 -21.70
C ALA A 402 -17.45 19.53 -22.90
N SER A 403 -17.86 20.69 -23.45
CA SER A 403 -18.66 20.92 -24.65
C SER A 403 -20.00 21.57 -24.32
N ARG A 404 -21.13 20.97 -24.66
CA ARG A 404 -22.42 21.63 -24.45
C ARG A 404 -23.38 20.63 -23.89
N ASP A 405 -23.64 20.79 -22.62
CA ASP A 405 -24.27 19.77 -21.81
C ASP A 405 -25.67 20.19 -21.39
N PHE A 406 -26.50 19.18 -21.12
CA PHE A 406 -27.80 19.35 -20.51
C PHE A 406 -27.80 18.61 -19.17
N VAL A 407 -27.76 19.37 -18.08
CA VAL A 407 -27.67 18.83 -16.73
C VAL A 407 -28.97 19.12 -15.98
N PHE A 408 -29.62 18.05 -15.53
CA PHE A 408 -30.90 18.09 -14.81
C PHE A 408 -30.73 17.44 -13.44
N GLY A 409 -30.79 18.22 -12.36
CA GLY A 409 -30.68 17.74 -10.97
C GLY A 409 -31.85 16.82 -10.61
N GLY A 410 -33.06 17.37 -10.61
CA GLY A 410 -34.28 16.60 -10.41
C GLY A 410 -34.95 16.96 -9.11
N LYS A 411 -34.96 16.07 -8.13
CA LYS A 411 -35.51 16.34 -6.79
C LYS A 411 -34.45 16.11 -5.75
N GLY A 412 -34.11 17.11 -4.98
CA GLY A 412 -33.06 16.98 -3.98
C GLY A 412 -32.40 18.31 -3.72
N ALA A 413 -31.30 18.30 -2.99
CA ALA A 413 -30.43 19.47 -2.95
C ALA A 413 -29.23 19.12 -3.80
N ASP A 414 -29.26 19.52 -5.07
CA ASP A 414 -28.34 19.03 -6.08
C ASP A 414 -27.16 19.99 -6.27
N VAL A 415 -26.03 19.45 -6.73
CA VAL A 415 -24.85 20.22 -7.13
C VAL A 415 -24.62 20.02 -8.62
N LEU A 416 -24.81 21.09 -9.40
CA LEU A 416 -24.72 21.06 -10.85
C LEU A 416 -23.51 21.88 -11.32
N ILE A 417 -22.64 21.24 -12.10
CA ILE A 417 -21.52 21.85 -12.81
C ILE A 417 -21.80 21.65 -14.31
N GLY A 418 -21.88 22.75 -15.06
CA GLY A 418 -21.93 22.66 -16.53
C GLY A 418 -20.58 22.28 -17.10
N GLY A 419 -19.52 22.87 -16.55
CA GLY A 419 -18.16 22.69 -17.01
C GLY A 419 -17.86 23.65 -18.16
N ALA A 420 -17.00 23.24 -19.09
CA ALA A 420 -16.55 24.09 -20.17
C ALA A 420 -17.51 24.05 -21.36
N GLY A 421 -18.23 25.14 -21.58
CA GLY A 421 -18.80 25.49 -22.87
C GLY A 421 -20.07 26.31 -22.80
N GLY A 422 -21.23 25.73 -23.04
CA GLY A 422 -22.44 26.53 -23.26
C GLY A 422 -23.69 25.82 -22.79
N ASP A 423 -23.77 25.63 -21.48
CA ASP A 423 -24.53 24.55 -20.90
C ASP A 423 -25.96 24.97 -20.53
N PHE A 424 -26.82 23.95 -20.41
CA PHE A 424 -28.18 24.11 -19.98
C PHE A 424 -28.38 23.37 -18.65
N LEU A 425 -28.62 24.14 -17.59
CA LEU A 425 -28.72 23.61 -16.23
C LEU A 425 -30.15 23.81 -15.71
N THR A 426 -30.68 22.79 -15.03
CA THR A 426 -31.98 22.83 -14.36
C THR A 426 -31.86 22.12 -13.01
N GLY A 427 -32.07 22.85 -11.93
CA GLY A 427 -31.94 22.32 -10.57
C GLY A 427 -33.10 21.36 -10.23
N GLY A 428 -34.33 21.84 -10.46
CA GLY A 428 -35.54 21.10 -10.15
C GLY A 428 -36.12 21.45 -8.77
N ASP A 429 -36.63 20.45 -8.06
CA ASP A 429 -37.22 20.65 -6.73
C ASP A 429 -36.12 20.59 -5.66
N GLY A 430 -35.87 21.70 -4.96
CA GLY A 430 -35.12 21.70 -3.71
C GLY A 430 -34.22 22.93 -3.56
N ARG A 431 -33.03 22.76 -2.97
CA ARG A 431 -32.07 23.86 -2.78
C ARG A 431 -30.80 23.51 -3.52
N ASP A 432 -30.69 24.03 -4.72
CA ASP A 432 -29.67 23.59 -5.65
C ASP A 432 -28.49 24.54 -5.67
N ARG A 433 -27.33 23.99 -6.01
CA ARG A 433 -26.07 24.70 -6.11
C ARG A 433 -25.53 24.57 -7.51
N PHE A 434 -25.46 25.69 -8.22
CA PHE A 434 -24.87 25.79 -9.56
C PHE A 434 -23.45 26.30 -9.42
N VAL A 435 -22.46 25.46 -9.70
CA VAL A 435 -21.04 25.76 -9.50
C VAL A 435 -20.42 26.21 -10.80
N PHE A 436 -19.69 27.33 -10.75
CA PHE A 436 -18.99 27.91 -11.88
C PHE A 436 -17.53 28.21 -11.55
N ALA A 437 -16.67 27.96 -12.54
CA ALA A 437 -15.27 28.29 -12.56
C ALA A 437 -14.92 29.22 -13.74
N THR A 438 -13.67 29.68 -13.77
CA THR A 438 -13.17 30.47 -14.89
C THR A 438 -12.98 29.58 -16.12
N GLY A 439 -13.57 29.95 -17.25
CA GLY A 439 -13.48 29.17 -18.50
C GLY A 439 -14.71 28.31 -18.80
N ASP A 440 -15.72 28.32 -17.94
CA ASP A 440 -16.96 27.55 -18.12
C ASP A 440 -17.81 28.02 -19.30
N GLY A 441 -17.57 29.25 -19.78
CA GLY A 441 -18.27 29.77 -20.97
C GLY A 441 -19.65 30.33 -20.64
N ARG A 442 -20.67 29.96 -21.42
CA ARG A 442 -21.96 30.69 -21.48
C ARG A 442 -23.15 29.80 -21.17
N ASP A 443 -23.53 29.80 -19.91
CA ASP A 443 -24.49 28.84 -19.40
C ASP A 443 -25.86 29.47 -19.15
N LEU A 444 -26.88 28.62 -19.18
CA LEU A 444 -28.25 28.98 -18.93
C LEU A 444 -28.81 28.12 -17.80
N ILE A 445 -29.15 28.76 -16.68
CA ILE A 445 -29.95 28.15 -15.61
C ILE A 445 -31.43 28.46 -15.90
N SER A 446 -32.23 27.40 -16.01
CA SER A 446 -33.60 27.51 -16.54
C SER A 446 -34.66 27.79 -15.48
N ASP A 447 -34.38 27.49 -14.20
CA ASP A 447 -35.37 27.46 -13.12
C ASP A 447 -34.89 28.03 -11.77
N PHE A 448 -33.78 28.78 -11.74
CA PHE A 448 -33.20 29.34 -10.51
C PHE A 448 -34.22 30.02 -9.58
N GLU A 449 -34.34 29.51 -8.35
CA GLU A 449 -35.21 30.02 -7.29
C GLU A 449 -34.43 30.93 -6.31
N VAL A 450 -34.63 32.24 -6.45
CA VAL A 450 -34.02 33.27 -5.58
C VAL A 450 -34.34 33.02 -4.11
N GLY A 451 -33.31 33.02 -3.27
CA GLY A 451 -33.39 32.77 -1.84
C GLY A 451 -33.27 31.30 -1.43
N GLU A 452 -33.57 30.35 -2.31
CA GLU A 452 -33.43 28.91 -2.06
C GLU A 452 -32.16 28.36 -2.71
N ASP A 453 -31.98 28.59 -4.02
CA ASP A 453 -30.82 28.15 -4.78
C ASP A 453 -29.58 29.03 -4.53
N ARG A 454 -28.41 28.52 -4.95
CA ARG A 454 -27.13 29.21 -4.84
C ARG A 454 -26.32 29.11 -6.12
N ILE A 455 -25.73 30.23 -6.52
CA ILE A 455 -24.68 30.28 -7.54
C ILE A 455 -23.33 30.28 -6.82
N ASP A 456 -22.55 29.24 -7.00
CA ASP A 456 -21.23 29.11 -6.41
C ASP A 456 -20.15 29.59 -7.39
N LEU A 457 -19.48 30.68 -7.03
CA LEU A 457 -18.41 31.32 -7.78
C LEU A 457 -17.04 31.11 -7.11
N SER A 458 -16.91 30.16 -6.17
CA SER A 458 -15.65 29.84 -5.51
C SER A 458 -14.56 29.33 -6.48
N GLY A 459 -14.95 28.82 -7.66
CA GLY A 459 -14.03 28.50 -8.76
C GLY A 459 -13.55 29.71 -9.58
N THR A 460 -13.92 30.93 -9.18
CA THR A 460 -13.59 32.18 -9.88
C THR A 460 -12.65 33.08 -9.06
N THR A 461 -12.51 34.35 -9.46
CA THR A 461 -11.70 35.35 -8.74
C THR A 461 -12.56 36.37 -7.98
N TYR A 462 -13.87 36.10 -7.85
CA TYR A 462 -14.81 36.99 -7.19
C TYR A 462 -14.99 36.57 -5.72
N ASP A 463 -14.65 37.47 -4.80
CA ASP A 463 -14.64 37.21 -3.35
C ASP A 463 -15.91 37.77 -2.67
N SER A 464 -16.71 38.57 -3.38
CA SER A 464 -17.90 39.20 -2.81
C SER A 464 -18.96 39.59 -3.85
N PHE A 465 -20.18 39.85 -3.37
CA PHE A 465 -21.28 40.33 -4.22
C PHE A 465 -20.98 41.70 -4.85
N ASP A 466 -20.22 42.55 -4.17
CA ASP A 466 -19.85 43.87 -4.69
C ASP A 466 -19.04 43.74 -6.00
N ASP A 467 -18.21 42.70 -6.14
CA ASP A 467 -17.38 42.46 -7.32
C ASP A 467 -18.20 42.13 -8.58
N ILE A 468 -19.38 41.53 -8.38
CA ILE A 468 -20.27 41.09 -9.46
C ILE A 468 -21.51 41.97 -9.63
N SER A 469 -21.90 42.77 -8.64
CA SER A 469 -23.14 43.56 -8.65
C SER A 469 -23.28 44.46 -9.89
N GLY A 470 -22.18 45.09 -10.34
CA GLY A 470 -22.14 45.93 -11.54
C GLY A 470 -22.12 45.15 -12.87
N ARG A 471 -21.99 43.82 -12.81
CA ARG A 471 -21.93 42.89 -13.94
C ARG A 471 -23.26 42.16 -14.18
N ILE A 472 -24.21 42.30 -13.25
CA ILE A 472 -25.56 41.78 -13.37
C ILE A 472 -26.39 42.75 -14.24
N SER A 473 -26.90 42.24 -15.34
CA SER A 473 -27.71 43.00 -16.30
C SER A 473 -28.90 42.17 -16.77
N GLY A 474 -29.83 42.78 -17.51
CA GLY A 474 -30.96 42.05 -18.07
C GLY A 474 -32.28 42.81 -17.97
N SER A 475 -33.36 42.08 -18.17
CA SER A 475 -34.72 42.63 -18.17
C SER A 475 -35.66 41.76 -17.35
N ILE A 476 -36.96 42.07 -17.34
CA ILE A 476 -37.93 41.28 -16.59
C ILE A 476 -38.00 39.87 -17.20
N GLY A 477 -37.65 38.85 -16.41
CA GLY A 477 -37.70 37.44 -16.80
C GLY A 477 -36.43 36.91 -17.47
N PHE A 478 -35.34 37.69 -17.52
CA PHE A 478 -34.04 37.22 -18.00
C PHE A 478 -32.90 38.06 -17.41
N THR A 479 -32.02 37.43 -16.65
CA THR A 479 -30.83 38.05 -16.05
C THR A 479 -29.57 37.46 -16.67
N VAL A 480 -28.53 38.28 -16.86
CA VAL A 480 -27.20 37.86 -17.31
C VAL A 480 -26.16 38.42 -16.36
N ILE A 481 -25.32 37.54 -15.83
CA ILE A 481 -24.17 37.85 -14.98
C ILE A 481 -22.93 37.65 -15.83
N SER A 482 -22.21 38.72 -16.16
CA SER A 482 -20.97 38.59 -16.94
C SER A 482 -19.79 38.29 -16.02
N LEU A 483 -19.16 37.12 -16.19
CA LEU A 483 -18.01 36.70 -15.38
C LEU A 483 -16.66 37.18 -15.95
N GLY A 484 -16.66 37.82 -17.12
CA GLY A 484 -15.44 38.26 -17.81
C GLY A 484 -14.90 37.21 -18.77
N ASN A 485 -13.88 37.54 -19.55
CA ASN A 485 -13.21 36.64 -20.52
C ASN A 485 -14.10 35.96 -21.59
N GLY A 486 -15.39 36.32 -21.68
CA GLY A 486 -16.36 35.68 -22.58
C GLY A 486 -17.43 34.88 -21.84
N ASP A 487 -17.22 34.64 -20.56
CA ASP A 487 -18.03 33.81 -19.69
C ASP A 487 -19.23 34.59 -19.13
N SER A 488 -20.36 33.91 -19.01
CA SER A 488 -21.58 34.49 -18.47
C SER A 488 -22.59 33.45 -18.01
N ILE A 489 -23.28 33.74 -16.91
CA ILE A 489 -24.43 32.97 -16.44
C ILE A 489 -25.70 33.70 -16.84
N ALA A 490 -26.59 33.03 -17.56
CA ALA A 490 -27.94 33.49 -17.84
C ALA A 490 -28.95 32.80 -16.92
N LEU A 491 -29.85 33.57 -16.32
CA LEU A 491 -30.95 33.06 -15.49
C LEU A 491 -32.28 33.36 -16.17
N ALA A 492 -33.02 32.31 -16.52
CA ALA A 492 -34.38 32.45 -17.02
C ALA A 492 -35.36 32.78 -15.87
N GLY A 493 -36.33 33.65 -16.10
CA GLY A 493 -37.38 33.97 -15.12
C GLY A 493 -36.96 34.92 -13.98
N VAL A 494 -35.66 35.06 -13.71
CA VAL A 494 -35.12 35.90 -12.62
C VAL A 494 -34.95 37.36 -13.06
N ARG A 495 -35.24 38.31 -12.16
CA ARG A 495 -34.97 39.75 -12.40
C ARG A 495 -33.67 40.16 -11.71
N PRO A 496 -32.83 41.02 -12.32
CA PRO A 496 -31.54 41.41 -11.74
C PRO A 496 -31.59 41.95 -10.31
N ARG A 497 -32.65 42.70 -9.98
CA ARG A 497 -32.83 43.34 -8.67
C ARG A 497 -33.28 42.40 -7.55
N ASP A 498 -33.69 41.18 -7.90
CA ASP A 498 -34.14 40.20 -6.92
C ASP A 498 -32.93 39.43 -6.33
N LEU A 499 -31.80 39.43 -7.04
CA LEU A 499 -30.55 38.83 -6.59
C LEU A 499 -29.86 39.68 -5.52
N GLY A 500 -29.36 39.01 -4.48
CA GLY A 500 -28.54 39.60 -3.42
C GLY A 500 -27.37 38.69 -3.05
N ALA A 501 -26.55 39.14 -2.10
CA ALA A 501 -25.36 38.39 -1.67
C ALA A 501 -25.67 36.98 -1.16
N ASP A 502 -26.85 36.78 -0.57
CA ASP A 502 -27.27 35.48 -0.06
C ASP A 502 -27.49 34.45 -1.17
N ASP A 503 -27.69 34.84 -2.43
CA ASP A 503 -27.88 33.91 -3.56
C ASP A 503 -26.55 33.36 -4.11
N PHE A 504 -25.42 33.79 -3.55
CA PHE A 504 -24.09 33.47 -4.07
C PHE A 504 -23.17 32.87 -3.00
N LEU A 505 -22.22 32.08 -3.46
CA LEU A 505 -21.05 31.64 -2.70
C LEU A 505 -19.81 32.16 -3.44
N PHE A 506 -18.83 32.67 -2.70
CA PHE A 506 -17.64 33.33 -3.25
C PHE A 506 -16.37 32.60 -2.81
N ALA A 507 -15.24 32.93 -3.44
CA ALA A 507 -13.93 32.33 -3.20
C ALA A 507 -13.34 32.61 -1.80
#